data_AF-A0A6G0FHE3-F1
#
_entry.id   AF-A0A6G0FHE3-F1
#
_cell.length_a   1.000
_cell.length_b   1.000
_cell.length_c   1.000
_cell.angle_alpha   90.00
_cell.angle_beta   90.00
_cell.angle_gamma   90.00
#
_symmetry.space_group_name_H-M   'P 1'
#
loop_
_entity.id
_entity.type
_entity.pdbx_description
1 polymer ?
#
loop_
_entity_poly.entity_id
_entity_poly.type
_entity_poly.pdbx_seq_one_letter_code
_entity_poly.pdbx_strand_id
1 'polypeptide(L)'
;MTDPKATVQITRYEVSVLPEDDINRPVFTVYVEHRGNDRWAVVRNQQCMNAKGEWSWERVPSEREDDWLAEHRFNRATALELAQWAAPRIVVNGHTAVDAYRRTHPAAAAAVPAVPTTTKDGAQ
;
A
#
# COMPACT_ATOMS: atom_id res chain seq x y z
N MET A 1 12.66 4.43 -43.14
CA MET A 1 11.78 3.76 -42.15
C MET A 1 12.18 4.31 -40.81
N THR A 2 11.25 4.90 -40.06
CA THR A 2 11.56 5.44 -38.74
C THR A 2 11.35 4.33 -37.74
N ASP A 3 12.38 3.98 -36.98
CA ASP A 3 12.25 2.98 -35.92
C ASP A 3 11.25 3.44 -34.86
N PRO A 4 10.44 2.53 -34.30
CA PRO A 4 9.52 2.88 -33.23
C PRO A 4 10.29 3.39 -32.01
N LYS A 5 9.76 4.45 -31.39
CA LYS A 5 10.34 4.98 -30.15
C LYS A 5 9.97 4.08 -28.97
N ALA A 6 10.94 3.84 -28.08
CA ALA A 6 10.71 3.15 -26.82
C ALA A 6 9.69 3.91 -25.95
N THR A 7 8.83 3.16 -25.24
CA THR A 7 7.85 3.69 -24.30
C THR A 7 8.30 3.44 -22.87
N VAL A 8 8.04 4.42 -22.00
CA VAL A 8 8.29 4.32 -20.55
C VAL A 8 6.94 4.38 -19.84
N GLN A 9 6.72 3.46 -18.91
CA GLN A 9 5.50 3.39 -18.11
C GLN A 9 5.84 3.01 -16.66
N ILE A 10 5.05 3.53 -15.72
CA ILE A 10 5.12 3.05 -14.34
C ILE A 10 4.49 1.67 -14.31
N THR A 11 5.23 0.70 -13.78
CA THR A 11 4.77 -0.70 -13.69
C THR A 11 4.42 -1.11 -12.26
N ARG A 12 4.88 -0.36 -11.25
CA ARG A 12 4.71 -0.72 -9.85
C ARG A 12 4.72 0.51 -8.93
N TYR A 13 3.85 0.48 -7.94
CA TYR A 13 3.93 1.33 -6.76
C TYR A 13 4.19 0.47 -5.53
N GLU A 14 5.01 0.97 -4.62
CA GLU A 14 5.21 0.42 -3.30
C GLU A 14 4.33 1.16 -2.28
N VAL A 15 3.64 0.43 -1.42
CA VAL A 15 2.78 1.00 -0.38
C VAL A 15 3.16 0.39 0.97
N SER A 16 3.66 1.22 1.88
CA SER A 16 4.09 0.80 3.21
C SER A 16 3.82 1.88 4.26
N VAL A 17 3.61 1.43 5.50
CA VAL A 17 3.52 2.29 6.68
C VAL A 17 4.90 2.52 7.31
N LEU A 18 5.87 1.64 7.03
CA LEU A 18 7.20 1.69 7.60
C LEU A 18 8.12 2.61 6.77
N PRO A 19 9.04 3.37 7.39
CA PRO A 19 10.06 4.15 6.67
C PRO A 19 10.93 3.31 5.76
N GLU A 20 11.52 3.93 4.74
CA GLU A 20 12.26 3.24 3.66
C GLU A 20 13.45 2.42 4.19
N ASP A 21 14.04 2.86 5.30
CA ASP A 21 15.18 2.26 5.97
C ASP A 21 14.81 1.25 7.08
N ASP A 22 13.52 1.02 7.37
CA ASP A 22 13.12 0.00 8.36
C ASP A 22 13.33 -1.42 7.82
N ILE A 23 14.10 -2.22 8.55
CA ILE A 23 14.42 -3.62 8.20
C ILE A 23 13.18 -4.51 8.02
N ASN A 24 12.07 -4.19 8.66
CA ASN A 24 10.80 -4.92 8.56
C ASN A 24 9.94 -4.45 7.39
N ARG A 25 10.28 -3.33 6.71
CA ARG A 25 9.50 -2.81 5.59
C ARG A 25 9.17 -3.88 4.54
N PRO A 26 10.14 -4.71 4.06
CA PRO A 26 9.85 -5.68 3.00
C PRO A 26 8.75 -6.69 3.33
N VAL A 27 8.58 -7.07 4.60
CA VAL A 27 7.58 -8.10 4.99
C VAL A 27 6.18 -7.54 5.18
N PHE A 28 6.05 -6.23 5.40
CA PHE A 28 4.77 -5.54 5.58
C PHE A 28 4.29 -4.78 4.33
N THR A 29 5.19 -4.52 3.38
CA THR A 29 4.86 -3.81 2.15
C THR A 29 3.86 -4.56 1.26
N VAL A 30 2.96 -3.79 0.66
CA VAL A 30 2.06 -4.21 -0.42
C VAL A 30 2.44 -3.46 -1.69
N TYR A 31 2.23 -4.08 -2.85
CA TYR A 31 2.53 -3.45 -4.13
C TYR A 31 1.27 -3.28 -4.97
N VAL A 32 1.27 -2.25 -5.81
CA VAL A 32 0.26 -2.05 -6.86
C VAL A 32 0.95 -2.19 -8.20
N GLU A 33 0.69 -3.29 -8.90
CA GLU A 33 1.40 -3.66 -10.13
C GLU A 33 0.50 -3.53 -11.36
N HIS A 34 1.04 -2.96 -12.44
CA HIS A 34 0.38 -2.89 -13.74
C HIS A 34 0.33 -4.29 -14.36
N ARG A 35 -0.84 -4.68 -14.88
CA ARG A 35 -1.11 -6.00 -15.47
C ARG A 35 -1.56 -5.90 -16.93
N GLY A 36 -1.37 -4.75 -17.57
CA GLY A 36 -1.79 -4.45 -18.93
C GLY A 36 -3.20 -3.87 -19.01
N ASN A 37 -3.55 -3.26 -20.15
CA ASN A 37 -4.87 -2.69 -20.43
C ASN A 37 -5.37 -1.69 -19.36
N ASP A 38 -4.46 -0.89 -18.80
CA ASP A 38 -4.74 0.05 -17.68
C ASP A 38 -5.30 -0.62 -16.42
N ARG A 39 -5.10 -1.93 -16.29
CA ARG A 39 -5.53 -2.73 -15.15
C ARG A 39 -4.37 -2.95 -14.18
N TRP A 40 -4.67 -2.81 -12.91
CA TRP A 40 -3.73 -2.88 -11.80
C TRP A 40 -4.18 -3.91 -10.79
N ALA A 41 -3.24 -4.56 -10.12
CA ALA A 41 -3.50 -5.53 -9.07
C ALA A 41 -2.80 -5.09 -7.78
N VAL A 42 -3.46 -5.29 -6.64
CA VAL A 42 -2.85 -5.17 -5.31
C VAL A 42 -2.20 -6.52 -4.99
N VAL A 43 -0.88 -6.55 -4.80
CA VAL A 43 -0.12 -7.80 -4.69
C VAL A 43 0.78 -7.86 -3.48
N ARG A 44 0.89 -9.06 -2.90
CA ARG A 44 1.81 -9.41 -1.82
C ARG A 44 2.10 -10.91 -1.85
N ASN A 45 3.37 -11.30 -1.77
CA ASN A 45 3.78 -12.72 -1.75
C ASN A 45 3.12 -13.59 -2.85
N GLN A 46 3.02 -13.06 -4.08
CA GLN A 46 2.33 -13.68 -5.23
C GLN A 46 0.80 -13.87 -5.07
N GLN A 47 0.21 -13.27 -4.05
CA GLN A 47 -1.23 -13.19 -3.87
C GLN A 47 -1.74 -11.86 -4.42
N CYS A 48 -2.94 -11.87 -5.00
CA CYS A 48 -3.70 -10.68 -5.36
C CYS A 48 -4.82 -10.46 -4.35
N MET A 49 -5.07 -9.22 -3.98
CA MET A 49 -6.19 -8.85 -3.12
C MET A 49 -7.42 -8.48 -3.95
N ASN A 50 -8.60 -8.93 -3.54
CA ASN A 50 -9.87 -8.48 -4.11
C ASN A 50 -10.38 -7.19 -3.43
N ALA A 51 -11.52 -6.67 -3.89
CA ALA A 51 -12.14 -5.47 -3.32
C ALA A 51 -12.64 -5.64 -1.87
N LYS A 52 -12.81 -6.89 -1.39
CA LYS A 52 -13.21 -7.21 -0.02
C LYS A 52 -12.03 -7.30 0.94
N GLY A 53 -10.80 -7.20 0.44
CA GLY A 53 -9.58 -7.37 1.24
C GLY A 53 -9.13 -8.82 1.40
N GLU A 54 -9.73 -9.76 0.67
CA GLU A 54 -9.36 -11.17 0.69
C GLU A 54 -8.19 -11.42 -0.27
N TRP A 55 -7.26 -12.28 0.13
CA TRP A 55 -6.04 -12.59 -0.62
C TRP A 55 -6.15 -13.95 -1.29
N SER A 56 -6.01 -13.97 -2.61
CA SER A 56 -5.99 -15.19 -3.42
C SER A 56 -4.65 -15.34 -4.11
N TRP A 57 -4.11 -16.55 -4.18
CA TRP A 57 -2.94 -16.82 -5.02
C TRP A 57 -3.22 -16.42 -6.46
N GLU A 58 -2.24 -15.77 -7.09
CA GLU A 58 -2.36 -15.42 -8.50
C GLU A 58 -2.43 -16.71 -9.33
N ARG A 59 -3.60 -16.94 -9.96
CA ARG A 59 -3.81 -18.13 -10.79
C ARG A 59 -2.85 -18.16 -11.97
N VAL A 60 -2.41 -19.36 -12.34
CA VAL A 60 -1.66 -19.58 -13.58
C VAL A 60 -2.49 -19.10 -14.77
N PRO A 61 -1.86 -18.63 -15.87
CA PRO A 61 -2.60 -18.00 -16.97
C PRO A 61 -3.75 -18.84 -17.54
N SER A 62 -3.61 -20.17 -17.57
CA SER A 62 -4.62 -21.10 -18.09
C SER A 62 -5.84 -21.28 -17.16
N GLU A 63 -5.75 -20.91 -15.89
CA GLU A 63 -6.83 -21.02 -14.90
C GLU A 63 -7.42 -19.66 -14.53
N ARG A 64 -6.93 -18.60 -15.16
CA ARG A 64 -7.29 -17.22 -14.89
C ARG A 64 -8.54 -16.84 -15.68
N GLU A 65 -9.67 -17.29 -15.17
CA GLU A 65 -10.99 -16.98 -15.69
C GLU A 65 -11.32 -15.48 -15.59
N ASP A 66 -12.22 -15.02 -16.45
CA ASP A 66 -12.62 -13.61 -16.54
C ASP A 66 -13.18 -13.07 -15.22
N ASP A 67 -13.91 -13.89 -14.47
CA ASP A 67 -14.46 -13.52 -13.17
C ASP A 67 -13.35 -13.24 -12.14
N TRP A 68 -12.29 -14.05 -12.15
CA TRP A 68 -11.15 -13.83 -11.27
C TRP A 68 -10.42 -12.52 -11.64
N LEU A 69 -10.28 -12.23 -12.94
CA LEU A 69 -9.72 -10.97 -13.42
C LEU A 69 -10.59 -9.77 -13.04
N ALA A 70 -11.91 -9.88 -13.14
CA ALA A 70 -12.83 -8.83 -12.73
C ALA A 70 -12.71 -8.51 -11.23
N GLU A 71 -12.53 -9.54 -10.41
CA GLU A 71 -12.43 -9.42 -8.96
C GLU A 71 -11.07 -8.88 -8.46
N HIS A 72 -9.97 -9.16 -9.16
CA HIS A 72 -8.60 -8.87 -8.71
C HIS A 72 -7.85 -7.86 -9.58
N ARG A 73 -8.52 -7.25 -10.56
CA ARG A 73 -7.95 -6.19 -11.40
C ARG A 73 -8.80 -4.95 -11.27
N PHE A 74 -8.14 -3.80 -11.11
CA PHE A 74 -8.79 -2.52 -10.88
C PHE A 74 -8.20 -1.46 -11.79
N ASN A 75 -8.85 -0.30 -11.86
CA ASN A 75 -8.14 0.89 -12.33
C ASN A 75 -7.05 1.28 -11.30
N ARG A 76 -6.11 2.12 -11.71
CA ARG A 76 -4.97 2.54 -10.86
C ARG A 76 -5.40 3.17 -9.54
N ALA A 77 -6.38 4.07 -9.56
CA ALA A 77 -6.80 4.82 -8.37
C ALA A 77 -7.41 3.89 -7.32
N THR A 78 -8.35 3.03 -7.73
CA THR A 78 -8.96 2.02 -6.85
C THR A 78 -7.92 1.04 -6.29
N ALA A 79 -6.94 0.60 -7.10
CA ALA A 79 -5.88 -0.28 -6.60
C ALA A 79 -5.02 0.41 -5.53
N LEU A 80 -4.69 1.70 -5.71
CA LEU A 80 -3.95 2.47 -4.71
C LEU A 80 -4.75 2.71 -3.43
N GLU A 81 -6.06 2.99 -3.52
CA GLU A 81 -6.93 3.11 -2.35
C GLU A 81 -7.00 1.81 -1.55
N LEU A 82 -7.20 0.68 -2.24
CA LEU A 82 -7.21 -0.65 -1.64
C LEU A 82 -5.86 -0.99 -0.98
N ALA A 83 -4.75 -0.69 -1.64
CA ALA A 83 -3.41 -0.93 -1.09
C ALA A 83 -3.13 -0.07 0.15
N GLN A 84 -3.52 1.21 0.14
CA GLN A 84 -3.39 2.09 1.31
C GLN A 84 -4.26 1.63 2.48
N TRP A 85 -5.43 1.08 2.20
CA TRP A 85 -6.26 0.44 3.23
C TRP A 85 -5.63 -0.84 3.77
N ALA A 86 -5.04 -1.68 2.90
CA ALA A 86 -4.50 -2.98 3.29
C ALA A 86 -3.15 -2.89 4.02
N ALA A 87 -2.25 -1.99 3.60
CA ALA A 87 -0.90 -1.86 4.13
C ALA A 87 -0.81 -1.80 5.67
N PRO A 88 -1.60 -0.98 6.41
CA PRO A 88 -1.56 -0.97 7.87
C PRO A 88 -2.10 -2.25 8.53
N ARG A 89 -2.86 -3.07 7.80
CA ARG A 89 -3.56 -4.26 8.29
C ARG A 89 -2.84 -5.57 8.00
N ILE A 90 -1.71 -5.54 7.27
CA ILE A 90 -0.90 -6.72 7.01
C ILE A 90 -0.39 -7.28 8.34
N VAL A 91 -0.65 -8.57 8.58
CA VAL A 91 -0.21 -9.30 9.77
C VAL A 91 0.97 -10.22 9.41
N VAL A 92 2.07 -10.10 10.15
CA VAL A 92 3.24 -10.99 10.08
C VAL A 92 3.59 -11.41 11.50
N ASN A 93 3.69 -12.72 11.74
CA ASN A 93 4.01 -13.29 13.05
C ASN A 93 3.13 -12.74 14.19
N GLY A 94 1.85 -12.49 13.92
CA GLY A 94 0.89 -11.96 14.90
C GLY A 94 0.96 -10.45 15.16
N HIS A 95 1.75 -9.70 14.39
CA HIS A 95 1.86 -8.24 14.50
C HIS A 95 1.42 -7.56 13.22
N THR A 96 0.65 -6.46 13.34
CA THR A 96 0.33 -5.61 12.20
C THR A 96 1.52 -4.75 11.78
N ALA A 97 1.49 -4.20 10.57
CA ALA A 97 2.49 -3.21 10.14
C ALA A 97 2.53 -1.99 11.07
N VAL A 98 1.38 -1.59 11.63
CA VAL A 98 1.28 -0.50 12.60
C VAL A 98 1.90 -0.88 13.95
N ASP A 99 1.75 -2.13 14.41
CA ASP A 99 2.43 -2.60 15.62
C ASP A 99 3.94 -2.61 15.46
N ALA A 100 4.43 -3.05 14.30
CA ALA A 100 5.85 -3.01 13.96
C ALA A 100 6.35 -1.56 13.98
N TYR A 101 5.65 -0.64 13.30
CA TYR A 101 5.99 0.79 13.27
C TYR A 101 6.10 1.37 14.68
N ARG A 102 5.09 1.16 15.54
CA ARG A 102 5.08 1.71 16.90
C ARG A 102 6.22 1.19 17.76
N ARG A 103 6.64 -0.07 17.56
CA ARG A 103 7.74 -0.69 18.30
C ARG A 103 9.10 -0.18 17.86
N THR A 104 9.28 0.07 16.56
CA THR A 104 10.57 0.53 16.00
C THR A 104 10.68 2.06 15.97
N HIS A 105 9.58 2.80 16.07
CA HIS A 105 9.50 4.27 15.96
C HIS A 105 8.73 4.94 17.12
N PRO A 106 9.17 4.80 18.38
CA PRO A 106 8.43 5.27 19.55
C PRO A 106 8.23 6.80 19.63
N ALA A 107 9.00 7.61 18.89
CA ALA A 107 8.93 9.07 18.94
C ALA A 107 7.87 9.72 18.02
N ALA A 108 7.27 8.98 17.09
CA ALA A 108 6.29 9.54 16.15
C ALA A 108 4.88 9.73 16.77
N ALA A 109 4.62 9.17 17.95
CA ALA A 109 3.31 9.25 18.62
C ALA A 109 3.11 10.52 19.49
N ALA A 110 4.14 11.36 19.68
CA ALA A 110 4.12 12.46 20.65
C ALA A 110 3.86 13.86 20.09
N ALA A 111 3.70 14.04 18.77
CA ALA A 111 3.47 15.36 18.18
C ALA A 111 1.98 15.70 18.08
N VAL A 112 1.32 15.86 19.24
CA VAL A 112 0.13 16.72 19.33
C VAL A 112 0.65 18.12 19.62
N PRO A 113 0.44 19.13 18.74
CA PRO A 113 0.91 20.47 19.05
C PRO A 113 0.17 20.99 20.28
N ALA A 114 0.94 21.38 21.31
CA ALA A 114 0.41 22.05 22.48
C ALA A 114 -0.33 23.32 22.06
N VAL A 115 -1.60 23.44 22.46
CA VAL A 115 -2.38 24.67 22.33
C VAL A 115 -1.68 25.75 23.17
N PRO A 116 -1.25 26.89 22.60
CA PRO A 116 -0.68 27.96 23.40
C PRO A 116 -1.80 28.56 24.25
N THR A 117 -1.67 28.43 25.57
CA THR A 117 -2.54 29.09 26.54
C THR A 117 -2.20 30.57 26.52
N THR A 118 -3.12 31.41 26.05
CA THR A 118 -2.96 32.86 26.08
C THR A 118 -2.99 33.35 27.53
N THR A 119 -1.83 33.76 28.05
CA THR A 119 -1.74 34.57 29.28
C THR A 119 -2.42 35.91 29.03
N LYS A 120 -3.41 36.23 29.86
CA LYS A 120 -4.07 37.53 29.91
C LYS A 120 -3.15 38.48 30.70
N ASP A 121 -2.31 39.23 30.00
CA ASP A 121 -1.77 40.48 30.55
C ASP A 121 -2.81 41.58 30.30
N GLY A 122 -3.56 41.91 31.35
CA GLY A 122 -4.46 43.04 31.40
C GLY A 122 -4.05 43.94 32.56
N ALA A 123 -3.19 44.90 32.26
CA ALA A 123 -2.93 46.04 33.12
C ALA A 123 -4.18 46.92 33.21
N GLN A 124 -4.62 47.20 34.44
CA GLN A 124 -5.03 48.52 34.92
C GLN A 124 -5.12 48.49 36.44
#